data_AF-A0A7S2AVD3-F1
#
_entry.id   AF-A0A7S2AVD3-F1
#
_cell.length_a   1.000
_cell.length_b   1.000
_cell.length_c   1.000
_cell.angle_alpha   90.00
_cell.angle_beta   90.00
_cell.angle_gamma   90.00
#
_symmetry.space_group_name_H-M   'P 1'
#
loop_
_entity.id
_entity.type
_entity.pdbx_description
1 polymer ?
#
loop_
_entity_poly.entity_id
_entity_poly.type
_entity_poly.pdbx_seq_one_letter_code
_entity_poly.pdbx_strand_id
1 'polypeptide(L)'
;GGVECDVTSNLSDVDVAAFQKLLWSTAVPLLCNALGGVDVAHVIKNAGDDLDLLVRELAYAAAPHALGRNLHDCEADSAVAHVRAYSADVSSSKPSSKLAQDEWAWRNGWFLEKGSTPLHVSWVSKAP
;
A
#
# COMPACT_ATOMS: atom_id res chain seq x y z
N GLY A 1 3.10 -20.90 -14.57
CA GLY A 1 3.13 -20.19 -13.29
C GLY A 1 3.72 -21.12 -12.26
N GLY A 2 4.89 -20.77 -11.73
CA GLY A 2 5.49 -21.42 -10.57
C GLY A 2 5.53 -20.42 -9.42
N VAL A 3 5.53 -20.91 -8.18
CA VAL A 3 5.85 -20.07 -7.03
C VAL A 3 7.37 -20.10 -6.91
N GLU A 4 8.01 -18.94 -7.07
CA GLU A 4 9.43 -18.75 -6.78
C GLU A 4 9.55 -18.18 -5.37
N CYS A 5 10.52 -18.68 -4.61
CA CYS A 5 10.75 -18.28 -3.23
C CYS A 5 12.23 -17.95 -3.06
N ASP A 6 12.50 -16.67 -2.83
CA ASP A 6 13.83 -16.20 -2.47
C ASP A 6 14.04 -16.37 -0.97
N VAL A 7 15.11 -17.10 -0.61
CA VAL A 7 15.53 -17.28 0.77
C VAL A 7 16.67 -16.30 1.06
N THR A 8 16.44 -15.36 1.97
CA THR A 8 17.44 -14.40 2.44
C THR A 8 17.84 -14.69 3.88
N SER A 9 19.12 -14.48 4.19
CA SER A 9 19.65 -14.50 5.56
C SER A 9 19.58 -13.12 6.23
N ASN A 10 19.18 -12.07 5.50
CA ASN A 10 19.13 -10.71 5.97
C ASN A 10 17.69 -10.35 6.37
N LEU A 11 17.46 -10.18 7.68
CA LEU A 11 16.14 -9.81 8.21
C LEU A 11 15.64 -8.46 7.69
N SER A 12 16.54 -7.52 7.37
CA SER A 12 16.12 -6.22 6.84
C SER A 12 15.46 -6.33 5.46
N ASP A 13 15.82 -7.33 4.65
CA ASP A 13 15.15 -7.58 3.37
C ASP A 13 13.71 -8.06 3.61
N VAL A 14 13.49 -8.85 4.67
CA VAL A 14 12.16 -9.30 5.07
C VAL A 14 11.31 -8.13 5.55
N ASP A 15 11.89 -7.22 6.35
CA ASP A 15 11.21 -6.02 6.83
C ASP A 15 10.81 -5.11 5.66
N VAL A 16 11.69 -4.91 4.68
CA VAL A 16 11.39 -4.13 3.46
C VAL A 16 10.27 -4.78 2.65
N ALA A 17 10.32 -6.10 2.43
CA ALA A 17 9.27 -6.81 1.69
C ALA A 17 7.92 -6.77 2.43
N ALA A 18 7.93 -6.95 3.75
CA ALA A 18 6.72 -6.83 4.58
C ALA A 18 6.15 -5.42 4.55
N PHE A 19 7.02 -4.40 4.59
CA PHE A 19 6.64 -3.00 4.48
C PHE A 19 6.02 -2.66 3.11
N GLN A 20 6.62 -3.11 2.02
CA GLN A 20 6.07 -2.95 0.67
C GLN A 20 4.70 -3.63 0.53
N LYS A 21 4.56 -4.83 1.09
CA LYS A 21 3.26 -5.54 1.13
C LYS A 21 2.22 -4.77 1.95
N LEU A 22 2.61 -4.19 3.09
CA LEU A 22 1.72 -3.37 3.92
C LEU A 22 1.23 -2.13 3.15
N LEU A 23 2.14 -1.43 2.45
CA LEU A 23 1.79 -0.29 1.60
C LEU A 23 0.78 -0.68 0.52
N TRP A 24 1.07 -1.75 -0.24
CA TRP A 24 0.17 -2.20 -1.30
C TRP A 24 -1.20 -2.61 -0.75
N SER A 25 -1.22 -3.45 0.29
CA SER A 25 -2.45 -3.99 0.89
C SER A 25 -3.30 -2.95 1.60
N THR A 26 -2.75 -1.75 1.85
CA THR A 26 -3.48 -0.60 2.37
C THR A 26 -3.95 0.30 1.23
N ALA A 27 -3.03 0.84 0.43
CA ALA A 27 -3.33 1.89 -0.55
C ALA A 27 -4.25 1.39 -1.68
N VAL A 28 -3.95 0.23 -2.26
CA VAL A 28 -4.64 -0.24 -3.47
C VAL A 28 -6.07 -0.69 -3.17
N PRO A 29 -6.34 -1.55 -2.16
CA PRO A 29 -7.71 -1.88 -1.77
C PRO A 29 -8.52 -0.66 -1.31
N LEU A 30 -7.89 0.30 -0.62
CA LEU A 30 -8.55 1.52 -0.21
C LEU A 30 -9.05 2.32 -1.42
N LEU A 31 -8.18 2.56 -2.41
CA LEU A 31 -8.58 3.26 -3.64
C LEU A 31 -9.61 2.47 -4.44
N CYS A 32 -9.47 1.14 -4.54
CA CYS A 32 -10.47 0.29 -5.20
C CYS A 32 -11.86 0.47 -4.55
N ASN A 33 -11.93 0.44 -3.22
CA ASN A 33 -13.19 0.61 -2.49
C ASN A 33 -13.73 2.04 -2.59
N ALA A 34 -12.88 3.05 -2.40
CA ALA A 34 -13.26 4.46 -2.48
C ALA A 34 -13.77 4.88 -3.86
N LEU A 35 -13.32 4.21 -4.92
CA LEU A 35 -13.79 4.42 -6.30
C LEU A 35 -15.02 3.56 -6.66
N GLY A 36 -15.71 2.98 -5.68
CA GLY A 36 -16.94 2.21 -5.89
C GLY A 36 -16.72 0.71 -6.09
N GLY A 37 -15.65 0.17 -5.52
CA GLY A 37 -15.32 -1.26 -5.63
C GLY A 37 -14.89 -1.64 -7.04
N VAL A 38 -13.91 -0.93 -7.59
CA VAL A 38 -13.31 -1.22 -8.90
C VAL A 38 -12.17 -2.24 -8.79
N ASP A 39 -11.64 -2.69 -9.93
CA ASP A 39 -10.43 -3.52 -9.99
C ASP A 39 -9.15 -2.68 -9.94
N VAL A 40 -8.02 -3.37 -9.75
CA VAL A 40 -6.69 -2.73 -9.66
C VAL A 40 -6.33 -2.01 -10.98
N ALA A 41 -6.71 -2.57 -12.14
CA ALA A 41 -6.48 -1.94 -13.44
C ALA A 41 -7.14 -0.55 -13.53
N HIS A 42 -8.36 -0.41 -13.00
CA HIS A 42 -9.05 0.87 -12.95
C HIS A 42 -8.29 1.90 -12.11
N VAL A 43 -7.76 1.50 -10.95
CA VAL A 43 -6.95 2.40 -10.11
C VAL A 43 -5.70 2.86 -10.86
N ILE A 44 -4.93 1.93 -11.46
CA ILE A 44 -3.72 2.27 -12.22
C ILE A 44 -4.03 3.27 -13.33
N LYS A 45 -5.15 3.09 -14.04
CA LYS A 45 -5.52 3.90 -15.19
C LYS A 45 -6.08 5.27 -14.83
N ASN A 46 -6.92 5.36 -13.79
CA ASN A 46 -7.73 6.55 -13.52
C ASN A 46 -7.33 7.30 -12.24
N ALA A 47 -6.54 6.67 -11.37
CA ALA A 47 -6.10 7.22 -10.09
C ALA A 47 -4.62 6.89 -9.81
N GLY A 48 -3.81 6.72 -10.86
CA GLY A 48 -2.40 6.36 -10.72
C GLY A 48 -1.59 7.42 -9.96
N ASP A 49 -1.85 8.70 -10.23
CA ASP A 49 -1.16 9.79 -9.52
C ASP A 49 -1.58 9.85 -8.04
N ASP A 50 -2.86 9.60 -7.75
CA ASP A 50 -3.35 9.50 -6.37
C ASP A 50 -2.74 8.29 -5.65
N LEU A 51 -2.56 7.16 -6.34
CA LEU A 51 -1.88 5.99 -5.80
C LEU A 51 -0.44 6.32 -5.42
N ASP A 52 0.30 7.03 -6.29
CA ASP A 52 1.69 7.39 -6.03
C ASP A 52 1.81 8.33 -4.83
N LEU A 53 0.97 9.35 -4.78
CA LEU A 53 0.93 10.30 -3.67
C LEU A 53 0.55 9.60 -2.35
N LEU A 54 -0.44 8.71 -2.39
CA LEU A 54 -0.88 7.97 -1.22
C LEU A 54 0.21 7.02 -0.72
N VAL A 55 0.82 6.23 -1.59
CA VAL A 55 1.90 5.31 -1.22
C VAL A 55 3.07 6.08 -0.63
N ARG A 56 3.43 7.23 -1.21
CA ARG A 56 4.50 8.09 -0.69
C ARG A 56 4.17 8.63 0.70
N GLU A 57 2.97 9.16 0.91
CA GLU A 57 2.53 9.65 2.23
C GLU A 57 2.60 8.54 3.29
N LEU A 58 2.02 7.37 2.97
CA LEU A 58 2.03 6.21 3.86
C LEU A 58 3.47 5.74 4.14
N ALA A 59 4.34 5.72 3.13
CA ALA A 59 5.72 5.28 3.28
C ALA A 59 6.49 6.16 4.27
N TYR A 60 6.40 7.49 4.14
CA TYR A 60 7.06 8.41 5.09
C TYR A 60 6.50 8.28 6.50
N ALA A 61 5.17 8.18 6.64
CA ALA A 61 4.53 8.09 7.95
C ALA A 61 4.89 6.80 8.69
N ALA A 62 5.03 5.69 7.98
CA ALA A 62 5.18 4.37 8.58
C ALA A 62 6.63 3.89 8.71
N ALA A 63 7.56 4.37 7.89
CA ALA A 63 8.93 3.87 7.89
C ALA A 63 9.66 3.96 9.24
N PRO A 64 9.52 5.04 10.05
CA PRO A 64 10.15 5.09 11.37
C PRO A 64 9.69 3.97 12.30
N HIS A 65 8.47 3.47 12.10
CA HIS A 65 7.84 2.42 12.91
C HIS A 65 8.06 1.03 12.35
N ALA A 66 8.02 0.87 11.02
CA ALA A 66 8.16 -0.41 10.35
C ALA A 66 9.63 -0.80 10.09
N LEU A 67 10.49 0.18 9.81
CA LEU A 67 11.90 -0.02 9.43
C LEU A 67 12.88 0.56 10.47
N GLY A 68 12.38 1.21 11.52
CA GLY A 68 13.21 1.84 12.55
C GLY A 68 13.99 3.08 12.06
N ARG A 69 13.66 3.63 10.89
CA ARG A 69 14.33 4.81 10.31
C ARG A 69 13.42 5.59 9.37
N ASN A 70 13.80 6.85 9.13
CA ASN A 70 13.19 7.65 8.08
C ASN A 70 13.64 7.16 6.70
N LEU A 71 12.79 7.36 5.69
CA LEU A 71 13.14 7.15 4.28
C LEU A 71 13.74 8.42 3.67
N HIS A 72 14.64 8.20 2.72
CA HIS A 72 15.00 9.18 1.71
C HIS A 72 14.02 9.16 0.54
N ASP A 73 13.95 10.25 -0.23
CA ASP A 73 13.00 10.39 -1.35
C ASP A 73 13.13 9.27 -2.38
N CYS A 74 14.35 8.84 -2.70
CA CYS A 74 14.59 7.74 -3.64
C CYS A 74 14.03 6.40 -3.15
N GLU A 75 13.95 6.18 -1.84
CA GLU A 75 13.41 4.97 -1.25
C GLU A 75 11.88 4.99 -1.24
N ALA A 76 11.30 6.17 -0.99
CA ALA A 76 9.87 6.38 -1.16
C ALA A 76 9.45 6.19 -2.64
N ASP A 77 10.24 6.71 -3.58
CA ASP A 77 10.05 6.50 -5.02
C ASP A 77 10.17 5.01 -5.40
N SER A 78 11.11 4.29 -4.80
CA SER A 78 11.25 2.85 -5.00
C SER A 78 10.03 2.07 -4.48
N ALA A 79 9.47 2.46 -3.33
CA ALA A 79 8.25 1.86 -2.80
C ALA A 79 7.05 2.11 -3.73
N VAL A 80 6.91 3.32 -4.28
CA VAL A 80 5.90 3.66 -5.30
C VAL A 80 6.05 2.78 -6.53
N ALA A 81 7.27 2.68 -7.07
CA ALA A 81 7.55 1.86 -8.25
C ALA A 81 7.22 0.37 -7.99
N HIS A 82 7.56 -0.15 -6.81
CA HIS A 82 7.22 -1.52 -6.42
C HIS A 82 5.71 -1.75 -6.35
N VAL A 83 4.97 -0.84 -5.70
CA VAL A 83 3.51 -0.92 -5.61
C VAL A 83 2.87 -0.88 -7.01
N ARG A 84 3.36 -0.02 -7.91
CA ARG A 84 2.88 0.02 -9.31
C ARG A 84 3.16 -1.27 -10.06
N ALA A 85 4.39 -1.78 -9.98
CA ALA A 85 4.78 -3.01 -10.66
C ALA A 85 3.91 -4.18 -10.23
N TYR A 86 3.80 -4.40 -8.91
CA TYR A 86 2.96 -5.48 -8.39
C TYR A 86 1.48 -5.29 -8.75
N SER A 87 0.97 -4.06 -8.69
CA SER A 87 -0.42 -3.77 -9.10
C SER A 87 -0.68 -4.10 -10.56
N ALA A 88 0.29 -3.89 -11.46
CA ALA A 88 0.17 -4.25 -12.86
C ALA A 88 0.08 -5.78 -13.04
N ASP A 89 0.87 -6.54 -12.29
CA ASP A 89 0.86 -8.01 -12.31
C ASP A 89 -0.47 -8.61 -11.83
N VAL A 90 -1.13 -7.94 -10.88
CA VAL A 90 -2.45 -8.35 -10.35
C VAL A 90 -3.58 -7.44 -10.82
N SER A 91 -3.46 -6.84 -12.01
CA SER A 91 -4.37 -5.81 -12.52
C SER A 91 -5.86 -6.22 -12.59
N SER A 92 -6.15 -7.50 -12.84
CA SER A 92 -7.52 -8.04 -12.83
C SER A 92 -8.10 -8.31 -11.44
N SER A 93 -7.29 -8.15 -10.38
CA SER A 93 -7.72 -8.35 -9.01
C SER A 93 -8.75 -7.32 -8.61
N LYS A 94 -9.77 -7.77 -7.88
CA LYS A 94 -10.78 -6.92 -7.26
C LYS A 94 -10.74 -7.16 -5.74
N PRO A 95 -10.07 -6.28 -4.98
CA PRO A 95 -9.97 -6.43 -3.53
C PRO A 95 -11.34 -6.57 -2.86
N SER A 96 -11.42 -7.46 -1.87
CA SER A 96 -12.65 -7.72 -1.12
C SER A 96 -12.91 -6.61 -0.11
N SER A 97 -14.08 -5.98 -0.18
CA SER A 97 -14.52 -4.99 0.82
C SER A 97 -14.66 -5.61 2.21
N LYS A 98 -15.20 -6.83 2.29
CA LYS A 98 -15.28 -7.57 3.54
C LYS A 98 -13.91 -7.79 4.17
N LEU A 99 -12.92 -8.21 3.38
CA LEU A 99 -11.56 -8.42 3.89
C LEU A 99 -10.92 -7.11 4.36
N ALA A 100 -11.19 -6.01 3.64
CA ALA A 100 -10.72 -4.68 4.05
C ALA A 100 -11.30 -4.23 5.41
N GLN A 101 -12.56 -4.60 5.70
CA GLN A 101 -13.19 -4.35 7.00
C GLN A 101 -12.64 -5.27 8.09
N ASP A 102 -12.53 -6.58 7.79
CA ASP A 102 -12.03 -7.58 8.74
C ASP A 102 -10.57 -7.27 9.16
N GLU A 103 -9.75 -6.74 8.25
CA GLU A 103 -8.36 -6.39 8.49
C GLU A 103 -8.12 -4.90 8.77
N TRP A 104 -9.17 -4.12 9.01
CA TRP A 104 -9.09 -2.67 9.16
C TRP A 104 -8.01 -2.22 10.15
N ALA A 105 -8.03 -2.80 11.36
CA ALA A 105 -7.10 -2.44 12.43
C ALA A 105 -5.64 -2.65 12.05
N TRP A 106 -5.35 -3.67 11.24
CA TRP A 106 -3.99 -4.07 10.86
C TRP A 106 -3.49 -3.35 9.59
N ARG A 107 -4.38 -2.65 8.88
CA ARG A 107 -4.08 -1.87 7.68
C ARG A 107 -4.31 -0.39 7.93
N ASN A 108 -5.44 0.17 7.50
CA ASN A 108 -5.76 1.59 7.62
C ASN A 108 -5.70 2.07 9.08
N GLY A 109 -6.24 1.29 10.02
CA GLY A 109 -6.21 1.60 11.45
C GLY A 109 -4.78 1.79 11.97
N TRP A 110 -3.87 0.88 11.61
CA TRP A 110 -2.47 0.97 12.02
C TRP A 110 -1.80 2.26 11.51
N PHE A 111 -2.00 2.63 10.24
CA PHE A 111 -1.44 3.88 9.69
C PHE A 111 -2.01 5.13 10.35
N LEU A 112 -3.30 5.15 10.70
CA LEU A 112 -3.94 6.26 11.40
C LEU A 112 -3.35 6.51 12.79
N GLU A 113 -2.72 5.49 13.40
CA GLU A 113 -2.02 5.62 14.68
C GLU A 113 -0.56 6.11 14.54
N LYS A 114 0.05 6.03 13.34
CA LYS A 114 1.51 6.27 13.17
C LYS A 114 1.86 7.70 12.81
N GLY A 115 0.90 8.50 12.35
CA GLY A 115 1.15 9.90 12.08
C GLY A 115 0.05 10.59 11.30
N SER A 116 0.30 11.86 10.98
CA SER A 116 -0.59 12.65 10.14
C SER A 116 -0.51 12.18 8.69
N THR A 117 -1.62 11.64 8.19
CA THR A 117 -1.76 11.13 6.82
C THR A 117 -3.02 11.72 6.17
N PRO A 118 -3.02 13.04 5.86
CA PRO A 118 -4.22 13.74 5.41
C PRO A 118 -4.81 13.19 4.10
N LEU A 119 -3.97 12.77 3.15
CA LEU A 119 -4.45 12.17 1.91
C LEU A 119 -5.09 10.82 2.18
N HIS A 120 -4.46 9.97 3.00
CA HIS A 120 -5.00 8.70 3.44
C HIS A 120 -6.36 8.86 4.14
N VAL A 121 -6.47 9.80 5.09
CA VAL A 121 -7.74 10.11 5.76
C VAL A 121 -8.82 10.54 4.77
N SER A 122 -8.45 11.34 3.76
CA SER A 122 -9.39 11.77 2.71
C SER A 122 -9.92 10.59 1.88
N TRP A 123 -9.13 9.54 1.68
CA TRP A 123 -9.55 8.33 0.97
C TRP A 123 -10.34 7.37 1.86
N VAL A 124 -9.92 7.21 3.11
CA VAL A 124 -10.67 6.47 4.15
C VAL A 124 -12.10 6.96 4.26
N SER A 125 -12.32 8.28 4.29
CA SER A 125 -13.67 8.85 4.39
C SER A 125 -14.56 8.61 3.15
N LYS A 126 -13.98 8.20 2.02
CA LYS A 126 -14.70 7.88 0.77
C LYS A 126 -14.95 6.38 0.59
N ALA A 127 -14.26 5.52 1.35
CA ALA A 127 -14.39 4.07 1.26
C ALA A 127 -15.52 3.59 2.19
N PRO A 128 -16.60 2.98 1.64
CA PRO A 128 -17.73 2.47 2.42
C PRO A 128 -17.43 1.17 3.18
#